data_AF-A0A970WAC8-F1
#
_entry.id   AF-A0A970WAC8-F1
#
_cell.length_a   1.000
_cell.length_b   1.000
_cell.length_c   1.000
_cell.angle_alpha   90.00
_cell.angle_beta   90.00
_cell.angle_gamma   90.00
#
_symmetry.space_group_name_H-M   'P 1'
#
loop_
_entity.id
_entity.type
_entity.pdbx_description
1 polymer ?
#
loop_
_entity_poly.entity_id
_entity_poly.type
_entity_poly.pdbx_seq_one_letter_code
_entity_poly.pdbx_strand_id
1 'polypeptide(L)' 'MKPLKEKISITVDSDLLAKLKVLAEEDDRSLSQYINLILKAHLAQNDEKK' A
#
# COMPACT_ATOMS: atom_id res chain seq x y z
N MET A 1 -1.60 -18.54 -13.27
CA MET A 1 -2.13 -18.61 -11.90
C MET A 1 -1.62 -17.38 -11.14
N LYS A 2 -2.47 -16.38 -10.86
CA LYS A 2 -2.03 -15.17 -10.14
C LYS A 2 -1.74 -15.54 -8.69
N PRO A 3 -0.64 -15.07 -8.08
CA PRO A 3 -0.24 -15.49 -6.74
C PRO A 3 -1.36 -15.14 -5.75
N LEU A 4 -1.65 -16.10 -4.86
CA LEU A 4 -2.56 -15.92 -3.74
C LEU A 4 -2.07 -14.70 -2.95
N LYS A 5 -2.81 -13.58 -2.99
CA LYS A 5 -2.49 -12.43 -2.17
C LYS A 5 -2.56 -12.88 -0.72
N GLU A 6 -1.43 -12.85 -0.02
CA GLU A 6 -1.40 -13.18 1.40
C GLU A 6 -2.04 -12.04 2.19
N LYS A 7 -2.92 -12.39 3.14
CA LYS A 7 -3.46 -11.42 4.08
C LYS A 7 -2.43 -11.22 5.18
N ILE A 8 -1.96 -9.99 5.32
CA ILE A 8 -1.10 -9.58 6.42
C ILE A 8 -1.90 -8.71 7.38
N SER A 9 -1.69 -8.92 8.68
CA SER A 9 -2.13 -7.98 9.71
C SER A 9 -0.93 -7.17 10.14
N ILE A 10 -1.01 -5.85 10.01
CA ILE A 10 0.05 -4.92 10.38
C ILE A 10 -0.54 -3.84 11.29
N THR A 11 0.24 -3.41 12.27
CA THR A 11 -0.09 -2.25 13.08
C THR A 11 0.43 -1.01 12.38
N VAL A 12 -0.43 -0.01 12.22
CA VAL A 12 -0.12 1.26 11.56
C VAL A 12 -0.71 2.37 12.42
N ASP A 13 0.00 3.49 12.54
CA ASP A 13 -0.50 4.67 13.25
C ASP A 13 -1.85 5.11 12.71
N SER A 14 -2.75 5.50 13.62
CA SER A 14 -4.11 5.90 13.28
C SER A 14 -4.15 7.10 12.33
N ASP A 15 -3.22 8.05 12.49
CA ASP A 15 -3.11 9.24 11.63
C ASP A 15 -2.71 8.88 10.21
N LEU A 16 -1.79 7.91 10.07
CA LEU A 16 -1.36 7.42 8.77
C LEU A 16 -2.48 6.63 8.09
N LEU A 17 -3.18 5.76 8.84
CA LEU A 17 -4.31 5.00 8.33
C LEU A 17 -5.42 5.92 7.79
N ALA A 18 -5.72 7.01 8.50
CA ALA A 18 -6.72 7.99 8.07
C ALA A 18 -6.34 8.63 6.73
N LYS A 19 -5.09 9.08 6.58
CA LYS A 19 -4.58 9.66 5.32
C LYS A 19 -4.61 8.65 4.18
N LEU A 20 -4.16 7.43 4.42
CA LEU A 20 -4.15 6.37 3.40
C LEU A 20 -5.56 6.01 2.93
N LYS A 21 -6.56 6.05 3.82
CA LYS A 21 -7.97 5.84 3.45
C LYS A 21 -8.48 6.94 2.54
N VAL A 22 -8.26 8.22 2.90
CA VAL A 22 -8.68 9.35 2.06
C VAL A 22 -8.05 9.25 0.67
N LEU A 23 -6.74 9.01 0.59
CA LEU A 23 -6.04 8.89 -0.69
C LEU A 23 -6.52 7.68 -1.52
N ALA A 24 -6.87 6.58 -0.86
CA ALA A 24 -7.42 5.41 -1.54
C ALA A 24 -8.84 5.66 -2.07
N GLU A 25 -9.66 6.40 -1.33
CA GLU A 25 -11.00 6.83 -1.76
C GLU A 25 -10.91 7.81 -2.94
N GLU A 26 -9.97 8.75 -2.92
CA GLU A 26 -9.72 9.69 -4.03
C GLU A 26 -9.31 8.99 -5.34
N ASP A 27 -8.61 7.85 -5.25
CA ASP A 27 -8.18 7.03 -6.39
C ASP A 27 -9.21 5.94 -6.78
N ASP A 28 -10.39 5.91 -6.13
CA ASP A 28 -11.45 4.90 -6.34
C ASP A 28 -10.93 3.45 -6.16
N ARG A 29 -10.09 3.23 -5.14
CA ARG A 29 -9.40 1.94 -4.88
C ARG A 29 -9.55 1.47 -3.45
N SER A 30 -9.47 0.15 -3.28
CA SER A 30 -9.37 -0.43 -1.94
C SER A 30 -8.07 -0.03 -1.25
N LEU A 31 -8.12 0.22 0.06
CA LEU A 31 -6.96 0.55 0.89
C LEU A 31 -5.82 -0.48 0.72
N SER A 32 -6.13 -1.78 0.68
CA SER A 32 -5.12 -2.84 0.46
C SER A 32 -4.44 -2.73 -0.90
N GLN A 33 -5.15 -2.28 -1.93
CA GLN A 33 -4.58 -2.08 -3.26
C GLN A 33 -3.72 -0.82 -3.31
N TYR A 34 -4.16 0.25 -2.65
CA TYR A 34 -3.42 1.50 -2.54
C TYR A 34 -2.09 1.31 -1.80
N ILE A 35 -2.11 0.64 -0.64
CA ILE A 35 -0.90 0.29 0.12
C ILE A 35 0.06 -0.53 -0.72
N ASN A 36 -0.44 -1.51 -1.48
CA ASN A 36 0.41 -2.33 -2.35
C ASN A 36 1.11 -1.52 -3.45
N LEU A 37 0.47 -0.48 -4.00
CA LEU A 37 1.09 0.38 -5.00
C LEU A 37 2.21 1.22 -4.38
N ILE A 38 1.96 1.81 -3.21
CA ILE A 38 2.97 2.59 -2.48
C ILE A 38 4.17 1.70 -2.15
N LEU A 39 3.94 0.50 -1.62
CA LEU A 39 5.02 -0.43 -1.28
C LEU A 39 5.84 -0.83 -2.51
N LYS A 40 5.18 -1.11 -3.65
CA LYS A 40 5.88 -1.40 -4.91
C LYS A 40 6.73 -0.23 -5.39
N ALA A 41 6.19 0.98 -5.35
CA ALA A 41 6.93 2.19 -5.72
C ALA A 41 8.12 2.43 -4.78
N HIS A 42 7.94 2.22 -3.48
CA HIS A 42 9.00 2.35 -2.49
C HIS A 42 10.11 1.31 -2.74
N LEU A 43 9.77 0.05 -3.02
CA LEU A 43 10.75 -0.97 -3.36
C LEU A 43 11.52 -0.63 -4.64
N ALA A 44 10.83 -0.19 -5.70
CA ALA A 44 11.47 0.23 -6.95
C ALA A 44 12.48 1.37 -6.72
N GLN A 45 12.12 2.38 -5.94
CA GLN A 45 13.03 3.49 -5.58
C GLN A 45 14.23 3.07 -4.73
N ASN A 46 14.10 2.02 -3.92
CA ASN A 46 15.22 1.49 -3.13
C ASN A 46 16.15 0.62 -3.99
N ASP A 47 15.61 -0.11 -4.97
CA ASP A 47 16.40 -0.90 -5.92
C ASP A 47 17.23 0.02 -6.84
N GLU A 48 16.66 1.14 -7.31
CA GLU A 48 17.39 2.11 -8.15
C GLU A 48 18.52 2.86 -7.43
N LYS A 49 18.52 2.85 -6.09
CA LYS A 49 19.57 3.50 -5.27
C LYS A 49 20.70 2.55 -4.89
N LYS A 50 20.66 1.30 -5.36
CA LYS A 50 21.62 0.25 -5.05
C LYS A 50 22.55 -0.02 -6.23
#